data_AF-A0A4D7H8B5-F1
#
_entry.id   AF-A0A4D7H8B5-F1
#
_cell.length_a   1.000
_cell.length_b   1.000
_cell.length_c   1.000
_cell.angle_alpha   90.00
_cell.angle_beta   90.00
_cell.angle_gamma   90.00
#
_symmetry.space_group_name_H-M   'P 1'
#
loop_
_entity.id
_entity.type
_entity.pdbx_description
1 polymer ?
#
loop_
_entity_poly.entity_id
_entity_poly.type
_entity_poly.pdbx_seq_one_letter_code
_entity_poly.pdbx_strand_id
1 'polypeptide(L)'
;MEHSDEPIEDARAEIRRASERADGETREHLLSLDEGLMELGGGDKVEADGPPREDRVEQVEEKIVGLANEFDDDHWIQERLETARDYLDQYRQERGIPTDGER
;
A
#
# COMPACT_ATOMS: atom_id res chain seq x y z
N MET A 1 6.98 8.01 -20.91
CA MET A 1 7.09 8.65 -19.59
C MET A 1 7.68 7.59 -18.69
N GLU A 2 8.81 7.84 -18.04
CA GLU A 2 9.27 6.97 -16.97
C GLU A 2 8.31 7.21 -15.81
N HIS A 3 7.50 6.20 -15.47
CA HIS A 3 6.66 6.25 -14.28
C HIS A 3 7.58 5.96 -13.10
N SER A 4 7.80 6.95 -12.24
CA SER A 4 8.58 6.79 -11.02
C SER A 4 7.83 5.88 -10.06
N ASP A 5 8.55 5.00 -9.37
CA ASP A 5 7.99 4.22 -8.26
C ASP A 5 7.98 5.04 -6.94
N GLU A 6 8.13 6.36 -7.04
CA GLU A 6 8.15 7.33 -5.93
C GLU A 6 6.90 7.26 -5.06
N PRO A 7 5.65 7.18 -5.60
CA PRO A 7 4.47 7.06 -4.74
C PRO A 7 4.47 5.75 -3.93
N ILE A 8 5.04 4.67 -4.46
CA ILE A 8 5.18 3.42 -3.70
C ILE A 8 6.19 3.59 -2.56
N GLU A 9 7.32 4.27 -2.79
CA GLU A 9 8.29 4.55 -1.74
C GLU A 9 7.71 5.42 -0.63
N ASP A 10 6.88 6.41 -0.99
CA ASP A 10 6.17 7.27 -0.05
C ASP A 10 5.11 6.51 0.75
N ALA A 11 4.30 5.66 0.11
CA ALA A 11 3.36 4.77 0.80
C ALA A 11 4.09 3.90 1.83
N ARG A 12 5.23 3.32 1.44
CA ARG A 12 6.07 2.51 2.33
C ARG A 12 6.61 3.29 3.52
N ALA A 13 7.00 4.55 3.31
CA ALA A 13 7.50 5.39 4.39
C ALA A 13 6.42 5.60 5.48
N GLU A 14 5.17 5.83 5.09
CA GLU A 14 4.07 5.99 6.05
C GLU A 14 3.76 4.67 6.79
N ILE A 15 3.74 3.54 6.08
CA ILE A 15 3.54 2.22 6.71
C ILE A 15 4.65 1.89 7.72
N ARG A 16 5.91 2.21 7.40
CA ARG A 16 7.02 2.01 8.35
C ARG A 16 6.86 2.87 9.59
N ARG A 17 6.50 4.14 9.45
CA ARG A 17 6.22 5.02 10.60
C ARG A 17 5.10 4.46 11.46
N ALA A 18 4.01 3.97 10.83
CA ALA A 18 2.94 3.27 11.54
C ALA A 18 3.48 2.06 12.33
N SER A 19 4.32 1.24 11.69
CA SER A 19 4.88 0.02 12.30
C SER A 19 5.86 0.29 13.45
N GLU A 20 6.54 1.44 13.46
CA GLU A 20 7.46 1.84 14.53
C GLU A 20 6.72 2.19 15.83
N ARG A 21 5.45 2.59 15.71
CA ARG A 21 4.59 2.92 16.84
C ARG A 21 3.71 1.75 17.27
N ALA A 22 3.35 0.87 16.34
CA ALA A 22 2.58 -0.32 16.60
C ALA A 22 3.38 -1.38 17.36
N ASP A 23 2.67 -2.23 18.12
CA ASP A 23 3.23 -3.38 18.82
C ASP A 23 2.51 -4.67 18.43
N GLY A 24 3.17 -5.81 18.67
CA GLY A 24 2.59 -7.14 18.48
C GLY A 24 2.11 -7.42 17.05
N GLU A 25 0.94 -8.03 16.94
CA GLU A 25 0.33 -8.47 15.67
C GLU A 25 0.09 -7.30 14.70
N THR A 26 -0.28 -6.12 15.21
CA THR A 26 -0.43 -4.91 14.38
C THR A 26 0.86 -4.54 13.65
N ARG A 27 1.99 -4.60 14.36
CA ARG A 27 3.29 -4.32 13.76
C ARG A 27 3.61 -5.34 12.69
N GLU A 28 3.32 -6.62 12.91
CA GLU A 28 3.53 -7.68 11.92
C GLU A 28 2.67 -7.46 10.66
N HIS A 29 1.41 -7.05 10.83
CA HIS A 29 0.52 -6.73 9.71
C HIS A 29 1.02 -5.54 8.88
N LEU A 30 1.50 -4.49 9.53
CA LEU A 30 2.09 -3.31 8.86
C LEU A 30 3.41 -3.65 8.16
N LEU A 31 4.26 -4.47 8.75
CA LEU A 31 5.50 -4.92 8.10
C LEU A 31 5.21 -5.76 6.86
N SER A 32 4.25 -6.68 6.94
CA SER A 32 3.80 -7.47 5.79
C SER A 32 3.20 -6.59 4.69
N LEU A 33 2.61 -5.44 5.03
CA LEU A 33 2.13 -4.47 4.07
C LEU A 33 3.28 -3.70 3.39
N ASP A 34 4.32 -3.28 4.13
CA ASP A 34 5.54 -2.67 3.55
C ASP A 34 6.24 -3.61 2.56
N GLU A 35 6.26 -4.91 2.85
CA GLU A 35 6.79 -5.93 1.94
C GLU A 35 5.96 -6.02 0.64
N GLY A 36 4.64 -6.08 0.74
CA GLY A 36 3.76 -6.09 -0.43
C GLY A 36 3.92 -4.84 -1.31
N LEU A 37 4.13 -3.68 -0.69
CA LEU A 37 4.46 -2.44 -1.40
C LEU A 37 5.86 -2.47 -2.03
N MET A 38 6.86 -3.08 -1.37
CA MET A 38 8.21 -3.23 -1.94
C MET A 38 8.15 -4.01 -3.26
N GLU A 39 7.37 -5.07 -3.31
CA GLU A 39 7.17 -5.88 -4.53
C GLU A 39 6.55 -5.06 -5.66
N LEU A 40 5.65 -4.12 -5.34
CA LEU A 40 5.03 -3.23 -6.30
C LEU A 40 6.02 -2.21 -6.90
N GLY A 41 6.91 -1.63 -6.07
CA GLY A 41 7.91 -0.64 -6.52
C GLY A 41 9.17 -1.26 -7.14
N GLY A 42 9.37 -2.58 -6.99
CA GLY A 42 10.54 -3.31 -7.48
C GLY A 42 10.52 -3.68 -8.97
N GLY A 43 9.46 -3.34 -9.69
CA GLY A 43 9.40 -3.20 -11.15
C GLY A 43 9.60 -4.42 -12.06
N ASP A 44 10.40 -5.44 -11.71
CA ASP A 44 10.93 -6.38 -12.71
C ASP A 44 10.89 -7.87 -12.29
N LYS A 45 10.43 -8.19 -11.08
CA LYS A 45 10.44 -9.57 -10.55
C LYS A 45 9.08 -10.11 -10.14
N VAL A 46 7.98 -9.56 -10.66
CA VAL A 46 6.70 -10.27 -10.54
C VAL A 46 6.83 -11.49 -11.46
N GLU A 47 7.15 -12.63 -10.85
CA GLU A 47 7.25 -13.92 -11.50
C GLU A 47 5.99 -14.18 -12.35
N ALA A 48 6.15 -14.90 -13.46
CA ALA A 48 5.09 -15.20 -14.42
C ALA A 48 3.85 -15.93 -13.84
N ASP A 49 3.87 -16.26 -12.55
CA ASP A 49 2.84 -16.96 -11.78
C ASP A 49 2.16 -16.07 -10.70
N GLY A 50 2.51 -14.79 -10.59
CA GLY A 50 1.85 -13.84 -9.68
C GLY A 50 0.53 -13.29 -10.24
N PRO A 51 -0.41 -12.84 -9.37
CA PRO A 51 -1.57 -12.10 -9.84
C PRO A 51 -1.11 -10.85 -10.62
N PRO A 52 -1.89 -10.41 -11.63
CA PRO A 52 -1.65 -9.16 -12.33
C PRO A 52 -1.30 -8.01 -11.38
N ARG A 53 -0.45 -7.08 -11.82
CA ARG A 53 -0.02 -5.93 -11.00
C ARG A 53 -1.21 -5.11 -10.51
N GLU A 54 -2.28 -5.03 -11.29
CA GLU A 54 -3.57 -4.40 -10.92
C GLU A 54 -4.19 -5.09 -9.70
N ASP A 55 -4.42 -6.40 -9.77
CA ASP A 55 -4.93 -7.23 -8.66
C ASP A 55 -4.04 -7.14 -7.41
N ARG A 56 -2.72 -6.99 -7.57
CA ARG A 56 -1.80 -6.84 -6.43
C ARG A 56 -1.95 -5.48 -5.75
N VAL A 57 -2.11 -4.39 -6.52
CA VAL A 57 -2.38 -3.06 -5.94
C VAL A 57 -3.71 -3.07 -5.19
N GLU A 58 -4.75 -3.68 -5.77
CA GLU A 58 -6.06 -3.83 -5.12
C GLU A 58 -5.96 -4.58 -3.79
N GLN A 59 -5.29 -5.74 -3.75
CA GLN A 59 -5.09 -6.49 -2.50
C GLN A 59 -4.38 -5.67 -1.41
N VAL A 60 -3.39 -4.85 -1.79
CA VAL A 60 -2.66 -4.00 -0.84
C VAL A 60 -3.57 -2.89 -0.31
N GLU A 61 -4.38 -2.28 -1.17
CA GLU A 61 -5.37 -1.27 -0.76
C GLU A 61 -6.45 -1.84 0.16
N GLU A 62 -7.02 -3.00 -0.18
CA GLU A 62 -8.00 -3.68 0.68
C GLU A 62 -7.43 -3.96 2.06
N LYS A 63 -6.15 -4.36 2.14
CA LYS A 63 -5.46 -4.59 3.40
C LYS A 63 -5.23 -3.29 4.18
N ILE A 64 -4.90 -2.19 3.51
CA ILE A 64 -4.79 -0.86 4.15
C ILE A 64 -6.13 -0.45 4.73
N VAL A 65 -7.22 -0.59 3.98
CA VAL A 65 -8.56 -0.24 4.44
C VAL A 65 -9.00 -1.14 5.60
N GLY A 66 -8.72 -2.44 5.53
CA GLY A 66 -8.98 -3.38 6.62
C GLY A 66 -8.27 -2.96 7.91
N LEU A 67 -6.96 -2.66 7.82
CA LEU A 67 -6.18 -2.20 8.97
C LEU A 67 -6.67 -0.83 9.47
N ALA A 68 -6.97 0.12 8.59
CA ALA A 68 -7.44 1.44 9.01
C ALA A 68 -8.74 1.36 9.82
N ASN A 69 -9.66 0.48 9.42
CA ASN A 69 -10.90 0.22 10.17
C ASN A 69 -10.65 -0.50 11.50
N GLU A 70 -9.62 -1.35 11.59
CA GLU A 70 -9.23 -2.00 12.85
C GLU A 70 -8.64 -0.99 13.85
N PHE A 71 -7.99 0.07 13.35
CA PHE A 71 -7.34 1.11 14.16
C PHE A 71 -8.14 2.42 14.28
N ASP A 72 -9.47 2.38 14.19
CA ASP A 72 -10.34 3.56 14.37
C ASP A 72 -10.10 4.29 15.72
N ASP A 73 -9.60 3.56 16.73
CA ASP A 73 -9.25 4.11 18.04
C ASP A 73 -7.83 4.73 18.09
N ASP A 74 -6.92 4.41 17.15
CA ASP A 74 -5.58 5.01 17.03
C ASP A 74 -5.51 5.89 15.77
N HIS A 75 -6.08 7.08 15.89
CA HIS A 75 -6.12 8.10 14.84
C HIS A 75 -4.74 8.38 14.22
N TRP A 76 -3.64 8.19 14.95
CA TRP A 76 -2.31 8.41 14.38
C TRP A 76 -1.94 7.31 13.38
N ILE A 77 -2.20 6.04 13.71
CA ILE A 77 -1.97 4.91 12.78
C ILE A 77 -2.93 5.00 11.59
N GLN A 78 -4.19 5.35 11.85
CA GLN A 78 -5.20 5.54 10.82
C GLN A 78 -4.80 6.59 9.78
N GLU A 79 -4.36 7.78 10.22
CA GLU A 79 -3.91 8.85 9.31
C GLU A 79 -2.75 8.40 8.39
N ARG A 80 -1.83 7.56 8.90
CA ARG A 80 -0.73 7.02 8.10
C ARG A 80 -1.21 6.01 7.07
N LEU A 81 -2.17 5.16 7.44
CA LEU A 81 -2.78 4.20 6.52
C LEU A 81 -3.58 4.91 5.41
N GLU A 82 -4.35 5.94 5.75
CA GLU A 82 -5.06 6.78 4.78
C GLU A 82 -4.07 7.49 3.83
N THR A 83 -2.99 8.07 4.37
CA THR A 83 -1.94 8.70 3.54
C THR A 83 -1.27 7.68 2.61
N ALA A 84 -0.97 6.47 3.09
CA ALA A 84 -0.41 5.41 2.27
C ALA A 84 -1.36 4.98 1.14
N ARG A 85 -2.67 5.01 1.38
CA ARG A 85 -3.68 4.76 0.35
C ARG A 85 -3.72 5.86 -0.71
N ASP A 86 -3.60 7.12 -0.32
CA ASP A 86 -3.56 8.24 -1.27
C ASP A 86 -2.36 8.13 -2.21
N TYR A 87 -1.21 7.69 -1.71
CA TYR A 87 -0.04 7.41 -2.53
C TYR A 87 -0.23 6.22 -3.49
N LEU A 88 -0.98 5.19 -3.09
CA LEU A 88 -1.36 4.10 -4.00
C LEU A 88 -2.31 4.55 -5.10
N ASP A 89 -3.24 5.43 -4.77
CA ASP A 89 -4.15 6.03 -5.75
C ASP A 89 -3.36 6.88 -6.76
N GLN A 90 -2.41 7.69 -6.29
CA GLN A 90 -1.47 8.40 -7.16
C GLN A 90 -0.69 7.44 -8.06
N TYR A 91 -0.14 6.35 -7.50
CA TYR A 91 0.55 5.32 -8.28
C TYR A 91 -0.33 4.74 -9.39
N ARG A 92 -1.61 4.45 -9.09
CA ARG A 92 -2.59 3.96 -10.07
C ARG A 92 -2.83 4.97 -11.18
N GLN A 93 -3.09 6.23 -10.82
CA GLN A 93 -3.30 7.32 -11.78
C GLN A 93 -2.09 7.50 -12.69
N GLU A 94 -0.88 7.47 -12.14
CA GLU A 94 0.36 7.57 -12.92
C GLU A 94 0.51 6.39 -13.88
N ARG A 95 0.19 5.17 -13.44
CA ARG A 95 0.30 3.94 -14.25
C ARG A 95 -0.88 3.69 -15.20
N GLY A 96 -1.93 4.52 -15.14
CA GLY A 96 -3.18 4.31 -15.89
C GLY A 96 -3.94 3.05 -15.47
N ILE A 97 -3.78 2.63 -14.21
CA ILE A 97 -4.53 1.51 -13.60
C ILE A 97 -5.88 2.09 -13.14
N PRO A 98 -7.03 1.55 -13.59
CA PRO A 98 -8.33 2.02 -13.17
C PRO A 98 -8.54 1.78 -11.67
N THR A 99 -9.15 2.76 -10.99
CA THR A 99 -9.67 2.61 -9.63
C THR A 99 -11.07 2.02 -9.74
N ASP A 100 -11.35 0.93 -9.03
CA ASP A 100 -12.66 0.28 -9.11
C ASP A 100 -13.72 1.24 -8.53
N GLY A 101 -14.50 1.82 -9.43
CA GLY A 101 -15.33 3.02 -9.23
C GLY A 101 -15.80 3.65 -10.55
N GLU A 102 -15.07 3.42 -11.64
CA GLU A 102 -15.41 3.86 -13.01
C GLU A 102 -15.71 2.69 -13.99
N ARG A 103 -16.42 1.63 -13.54
CA ARG A 103 -16.96 0.58 -14.44
C ARG A 103 -18.43 0.79 -14.78
#